data_AF-A0A1I2EKQ4-F1
#
_entry.id   AF-A0A1I2EKQ4-F1
#
_cell.length_a   1.000
_cell.length_b   1.000
_cell.length_c   1.000
_cell.angle_alpha   90.00
_cell.angle_beta   90.00
_cell.angle_gamma   90.00
#
_symmetry.space_group_name_H-M   'P 1'
#
loop_
_entity.id
_entity.type
_entity.pdbx_description
1 polymer ?
#
loop_
_entity_poly.entity_id
_entity_poly.type
_entity_poly.pdbx_seq_one_letter_code
_entity_poly.pdbx_strand_id
1 'polypeptide(L)' 'QPGEQCDDGNGQDGDGCTANCTLEGQPLCGDGIVQPQNGEQCDDGNAVDGDGCAVTCLLEG' A
#
# COMPACT_ATOMS: atom_id res chain seq x y z
N GLN A 1 1.21 4.20 -19.67
CA GLN A 1 2.04 5.08 -20.54
C GLN A 1 3.54 4.76 -20.37
N PRO A 2 4.45 5.10 -21.30
CA PRO A 2 5.89 4.89 -21.08
C PRO A 2 6.37 5.74 -19.89
N GLY A 3 6.74 5.11 -18.78
CA GLY A 3 7.22 5.78 -17.56
C GLY A 3 6.29 5.71 -16.34
N GLU A 4 5.10 5.15 -16.50
CA GLU A 4 4.12 4.93 -15.44
C GLU A 4 4.39 3.60 -14.71
N GLN A 5 4.39 3.63 -13.37
CA GLN A 5 4.70 2.46 -12.52
C GLN A 5 3.44 1.69 -12.09
N CYS A 6 2.27 2.34 -12.10
CA CYS A 6 0.95 1.79 -11.80
C CYS A 6 -0.12 2.62 -12.52
N ASP A 7 -1.33 2.08 -12.69
CA ASP A 7 -2.50 2.79 -13.23
C ASP A 7 -3.74 2.20 -12.52
N ASP A 8 -4.34 2.94 -11.59
CA ASP A 8 -5.57 2.57 -10.88
C ASP A 8 -6.82 3.25 -11.47
N GLY A 9 -6.67 3.88 -12.63
CA GLY A 9 -7.76 4.52 -13.36
C GLY A 9 -8.26 5.82 -12.72
N ASN A 10 -7.57 6.37 -11.71
CA ASN A 10 -7.87 7.68 -11.17
C ASN A 10 -6.59 8.46 -10.78
N GLY A 11 -6.72 9.56 -10.05
CA GLY A 11 -5.61 10.44 -9.66
C GLY A 11 -5.70 10.86 -8.20
N GLN A 12 -6.32 9.99 -7.39
CA GLN A 12 -6.41 10.12 -5.96
C GLN A 12 -5.12 9.53 -5.38
N ASP A 13 -4.50 10.24 -4.46
CA ASP A 13 -3.40 9.66 -3.70
C ASP A 13 -3.99 8.77 -2.58
N GLY A 14 -3.34 7.65 -2.29
CA GLY A 14 -3.62 6.73 -1.19
C GLY A 14 -4.51 5.53 -1.54
N ASP A 15 -4.61 5.13 -2.82
CA ASP A 15 -5.49 4.02 -3.25
C ASP A 15 -4.84 3.00 -4.19
N GLY A 16 -3.55 3.10 -4.46
CA GLY A 16 -2.95 2.25 -5.50
C GLY A 16 -1.76 2.88 -6.16
N CYS A 17 -1.96 4.14 -6.50
CA CYS A 17 -1.13 4.83 -7.43
C CYS A 17 -1.23 6.33 -7.18
N THR A 18 -0.10 7.02 -7.08
CA THR A 18 -0.16 8.47 -6.92
C THR A 18 -0.79 9.09 -8.17
N ALA A 19 -1.25 10.32 -8.06
CA ALA A 19 -1.64 11.14 -9.19
C ALA A 19 -0.52 11.33 -10.25
N ASN A 20 0.74 11.01 -9.93
CA ASN A 20 1.86 11.03 -10.87
C ASN A 20 2.13 9.65 -11.50
N CYS A 21 1.20 8.72 -11.34
CA CYS A 21 1.26 7.34 -11.78
C CYS A 21 2.52 6.59 -11.28
N THR A 22 2.91 6.90 -10.04
CA THR A 22 3.99 6.21 -9.33
C THR A 22 3.39 5.32 -8.26
N LEU A 23 3.97 4.14 -8.03
CA LEU A 23 3.54 3.25 -6.96
C LEU A 23 3.57 4.02 -5.64
N GLU A 24 2.43 4.10 -4.99
CA GLU A 24 2.38 4.50 -3.59
C GLU A 24 2.99 3.41 -2.74
N GLY A 25 3.54 3.77 -1.58
CA GLY A 25 3.93 2.77 -0.58
C GLY A 25 2.80 1.74 -0.44
N GLN A 26 3.17 0.45 -0.37
CA GLN A 26 2.31 -0.73 -0.64
C GLN A 26 0.81 -0.42 -0.46
N PRO A 27 0.08 -0.16 -1.56
CA PRO A 27 -1.17 0.61 -1.55
C PRO A 27 -2.36 -0.07 -0.87
N LEU A 28 -2.15 -1.27 -0.32
CA LEU A 28 -3.19 -2.04 0.34
C LEU A 28 -2.97 -2.08 1.84
N CYS A 29 -1.88 -1.49 2.32
CA CYS A 29 -1.55 -1.57 3.72
C CYS A 29 -2.57 -0.81 4.58
N GLY A 30 -3.34 -1.57 5.35
CA GLY A 30 -4.40 -1.06 6.19
C GLY A 30 -5.80 -1.22 5.60
N ASP A 31 -5.97 -2.00 4.52
CA ASP A 31 -7.27 -2.38 3.98
C ASP A 31 -7.87 -3.62 4.70
N GLY A 32 -7.09 -4.24 5.58
CA GLY A 32 -7.45 -5.41 6.38
C GLY A 32 -7.27 -6.74 5.64
N ILE A 33 -6.62 -6.73 4.47
CA ILE A 33 -6.40 -7.89 3.62
C ILE A 33 -4.92 -8.02 3.35
N VAL A 34 -4.27 -9.01 3.96
CA VAL A 34 -2.87 -9.31 3.66
C VAL A 34 -2.71 -9.74 2.19
N GLN A 35 -1.88 -9.01 1.46
CA GLN A 35 -1.57 -9.21 0.04
C GLN A 35 -0.08 -9.54 -0.18
N PRO A 36 0.36 -10.79 0.04
CA PRO A 36 1.78 -11.16 -0.07
C PRO A 36 2.34 -10.96 -1.48
N GLN A 37 1.50 -11.07 -2.51
CA GLN A 37 1.88 -10.77 -3.90
C GLN A 37 2.33 -9.32 -4.10
N ASN A 38 1.88 -8.42 -3.23
CA ASN A 38 2.18 -6.99 -3.23
C ASN A 38 3.15 -6.61 -2.11
N GLY A 39 3.86 -7.58 -1.51
CA GLY A 39 4.95 -7.34 -0.56
C GLY A 39 4.54 -7.24 0.91
N GLU A 40 3.26 -7.39 1.22
CA GLU A 40 2.76 -7.32 2.60
C GLU A 40 3.07 -8.59 3.40
N GLN A 41 3.48 -8.38 4.64
CA GLN A 41 3.72 -9.42 5.64
C GLN A 41 2.60 -9.48 6.69
N CYS A 42 1.91 -8.36 6.88
CA CYS A 42 0.76 -8.17 7.75
C CYS A 42 -0.16 -7.10 7.15
N ASP A 43 -1.37 -7.01 7.68
CA ASP A 43 -2.31 -5.90 7.50
C ASP A 43 -3.33 -6.01 8.65
N ASP A 44 -3.39 -5.02 9.53
CA ASP A 44 -4.31 -4.97 10.67
C ASP A 44 -5.51 -4.02 10.48
N GLY A 45 -5.74 -3.60 9.23
CA GLY A 45 -6.89 -2.79 8.83
C GLY A 45 -6.73 -1.31 9.12
N ASN A 46 -5.51 -0.84 9.39
CA ASN A 46 -5.19 0.57 9.45
C ASN A 46 -3.71 0.83 9.11
N ALA A 47 -3.32 2.11 9.05
CA ALA A 47 -1.94 2.54 8.79
C ALA A 47 -1.37 3.29 10.02
N VAL A 48 -1.38 2.62 11.17
CA VAL A 48 -0.76 3.08 12.41
C VAL A 48 0.46 2.19 12.68
N ASP A 49 1.56 2.78 13.15
CA ASP A 49 2.67 1.98 13.66
C ASP A 49 2.42 1.65 15.15
N GLY A 50 2.83 0.47 15.57
CA GLY A 50 2.86 0.02 16.97
C GLY A 50 1.64 -0.77 17.43
N ASP A 51 0.74 -1.17 16.53
CA ASP A 51 -0.45 -1.97 16.82
C ASP A 51 -0.43 -3.39 16.22
N GLY A 52 0.71 -3.80 15.67
CA GLY A 52 0.94 -5.16 15.20
C GLY A 52 1.28 -5.26 13.72
N CYS A 53 1.06 -4.21 12.94
CA CYS A 53 1.53 -4.09 11.58
C CYS A 53 2.07 -2.69 11.31
N ALA A 54 3.30 -2.57 10.80
CA ALA A 54 3.84 -1.25 10.48
C ALA A 54 3.04 -0.64 9.33
N VAL A 55 3.08 0.69 9.17
CA VAL A 55 2.47 1.42 8.03
C VAL A 55 3.05 1.02 6.65
N THR A 56 4.10 0.20 6.66
CA THR A 56 4.73 -0.38 5.47
C THR A 56 4.28 -1.82 5.20
N CYS A 57 3.32 -2.33 5.98
CA CYS A 57 2.84 -3.69 6.01
C CYS A 57 3.94 -4.73 6.21
N LEU A 58 4.91 -4.34 7.02
CA LEU A 58 5.96 -5.21 7.53
C LEU A 58 5.64 -5.57 8.98
N LEU A 59 5.97 -6.81 9.34
CA LEU A 59 5.73 -7.30 10.69
C LEU A 59 6.54 -6.44 11.68
N GLU A 60 5.87 -5.91 12.70
CA GLU A 60 6.55 -5.20 13.77
C GLU A 60 7.31 -6.21 14.64
N GLY A 61 8.57 -5.91 14.94
CA GLY A 61 9.50 -6.78 15.68
C GLY A 61 9.54 -6.53 17.17
#